data_AF-A0A662PGY8-F1
#
_entry.id   AF-A0A662PGY8-F1
#
_cell.length_a   1.000
_cell.length_b   1.000
_cell.length_c   1.000
_cell.angle_alpha   90.00
_cell.angle_beta   90.00
_cell.angle_gamma   90.00
#
_symmetry.space_group_name_H-M   'P 1'
#
loop_
_entity.id
_entity.type
_entity.pdbx_description
1 polymer ?
#
loop_
_entity_poly.entity_id
_entity_poly.type
_entity_poly.pdbx_seq_one_letter_code
_entity_poly.pdbx_strand_id
1 'polypeptide(L)'
;MAYGRYLVVRLINALVVLIVVIFVISALFNKVAEDQLKVQIEENVRAATKDPAFARMSETKQKEFIENKREYYIQMYGLDKTYVERVLLRTKGTLTLNFGKSHRLPSPTGSKEVSTIIKEVLPRSILLFTTAGIIYSIIGVLVGLKSAQRAGSSLDKGISIFALVTLSLPMWWVGMLFILL
;
A
#
# COMPACT_ATOMS: atom_id res chain seq x y z
N MET A 1 18.64 -11.05 -33.96
CA MET A 1 19.23 -10.13 -32.95
C MET A 1 18.34 -8.94 -32.54
N ALA A 2 17.11 -8.78 -33.04
CA ALA A 2 16.25 -7.62 -32.71
C ALA A 2 15.47 -7.73 -31.37
N TYR A 3 14.97 -8.92 -31.04
CA TYR A 3 14.16 -9.12 -29.82
C TYR A 3 14.93 -8.90 -28.52
N GLY A 4 16.19 -9.35 -28.45
CA GLY A 4 17.02 -9.16 -27.25
C GLY A 4 17.27 -7.68 -26.94
N ARG A 5 17.62 -6.88 -27.96
CA ARG A 5 17.82 -5.44 -27.81
C ARG A 5 16.53 -4.74 -27.36
N TYR A 6 15.39 -5.10 -27.94
CA TYR A 6 14.09 -4.56 -27.53
C TYR A 6 13.77 -4.87 -26.07
N LEU A 7 13.93 -6.13 -25.64
CA LEU A 7 13.68 -6.54 -24.26
C LEU A 7 14.59 -5.81 -23.27
N VAL A 8 15.88 -5.67 -23.58
CA VAL A 8 16.84 -4.96 -22.74
C VAL A 8 16.46 -3.48 -22.61
N VAL A 9 16.18 -2.80 -23.72
CA VAL A 9 15.76 -1.39 -23.70
C VAL A 9 14.47 -1.22 -22.89
N ARG A 10 13.50 -2.12 -23.06
CA ARG A 10 12.24 -2.07 -22.32
C ARG A 10 12.44 -2.29 -20.82
N LEU A 11 13.31 -3.23 -20.42
CA LEU A 11 13.63 -3.47 -19.02
C LEU A 11 14.33 -2.27 -18.38
N ILE A 12 15.30 -1.67 -19.07
CA ILE A 12 15.99 -0.47 -18.59
C ILE A 12 15.00 0.68 -18.42
N ASN A 13 14.15 0.92 -19.43
CA ASN A 13 13.13 1.97 -19.36
C ASN A 13 12.16 1.72 -18.19
N ALA A 14 11.73 0.48 -17.96
CA ALA A 14 10.85 0.14 -16.84
C ALA A 14 11.52 0.40 -15.49
N LEU A 15 12.81 0.05 -15.32
CA LEU A 15 13.57 0.32 -14.10
C LEU A 15 13.76 1.82 -13.86
N VAL A 16 14.09 2.58 -14.90
CA VAL A 16 14.23 4.03 -14.81
C VAL A 16 12.91 4.68 -14.41
N VAL A 17 11.81 4.30 -15.08
CA VAL A 17 10.47 4.80 -14.75
C VAL A 17 10.10 4.43 -13.32
N LEU A 18 10.38 3.20 -12.88
CA LEU A 18 10.11 2.76 -11.50
C LEU A 18 10.88 3.62 -10.48
N ILE A 19 12.17 3.87 -10.70
CA ILE A 19 12.99 4.71 -9.82
C ILE A 19 12.44 6.14 -9.78
N VAL A 20 12.10 6.71 -10.93
CA VAL A 20 11.52 8.07 -11.03
C VAL A 20 10.18 8.13 -10.30
N VAL A 21 9.30 7.16 -10.50
CA VAL A 21 7.99 7.10 -9.82
C VAL A 21 8.16 6.98 -8.31
N ILE A 22 9.06 6.10 -7.83
CA ILE A 22 9.33 5.96 -6.40
C ILE A 22 9.88 7.27 -5.82
N PHE A 23 10.80 7.92 -6.53
CA PHE A 23 11.35 9.21 -6.11
C PHE A 23 10.27 10.29 -6.02
N VAL A 24 9.43 10.41 -7.06
CA VAL A 24 8.32 11.37 -7.11
C VAL A 24 7.33 11.11 -5.98
N ILE A 25 6.92 9.85 -5.77
CA ILE A 25 6.04 9.48 -4.64
C ILE A 25 6.73 9.82 -3.32
N SER A 26 8.01 9.49 -3.15
CA SER A 26 8.74 9.79 -1.94
C SER A 26 8.80 11.30 -1.67
N ALA A 27 8.98 12.13 -2.70
CA ALA A 27 8.98 13.58 -2.57
C ALA A 27 7.59 14.13 -2.21
N LEU A 28 6.55 13.69 -2.94
CA LEU A 28 5.16 14.12 -2.73
C LEU A 28 4.64 13.75 -1.34
N PHE A 29 4.89 12.52 -0.88
CA PHE A 29 4.39 12.01 0.39
C PHE A 29 5.32 12.26 1.58
N ASN A 30 6.49 12.87 1.39
CA ASN A 30 7.45 13.14 2.46
C ASN A 30 6.82 13.93 3.62
N LYS A 31 6.01 14.95 3.29
CA LYS A 31 5.35 15.81 4.27
C LYS A 31 4.28 15.05 5.06
N VAL A 32 3.42 14.30 4.38
CA VAL A 32 2.42 13.45 5.02
C VAL A 32 3.07 12.43 5.95
N ALA A 33 4.18 11.83 5.54
CA ALA A 33 4.95 10.90 6.37
C ALA A 33 5.58 11.59 7.59
N GLU A 34 6.10 12.81 7.44
CA GLU A 34 6.60 13.62 8.56
C GLU A 34 5.49 13.95 9.57
N ASP A 35 4.33 14.40 9.10
CA ASP A 35 3.20 14.75 9.97
C ASP A 35 2.71 13.52 10.75
N GLN A 36 2.61 12.36 10.10
CA GLN A 36 2.29 11.09 10.76
C GLN A 36 3.32 10.72 11.83
N LEU A 37 4.62 10.87 11.55
CA LEU A 37 5.67 10.57 12.51
C LEU A 37 5.62 11.52 13.71
N LYS A 38 5.36 12.82 13.51
CA LYS A 38 5.20 13.78 14.61
C LYS A 38 4.03 13.42 15.52
N VAL A 39 2.89 13.05 14.95
CA VAL A 39 1.74 12.55 15.74
C VAL A 39 2.14 11.31 16.53
N GLN A 40 2.85 10.37 15.90
CA GLN A 40 3.31 9.15 16.57
C GLN A 40 4.31 9.44 17.71
N ILE A 41 5.20 10.41 17.53
CA ILE A 41 6.14 10.86 18.58
C ILE A 41 5.36 11.36 19.78
N GLU A 42 4.40 12.26 19.57
CA GLU A 42 3.59 12.81 20.67
C GLU A 42 2.77 11.72 21.37
N GLU A 43 2.21 10.76 20.63
CA GLU A 43 1.54 9.60 21.23
C GLU A 43 2.49 8.75 22.08
N ASN A 44 3.70 8.46 21.59
CA ASN A 44 4.69 7.67 22.31
C ASN A 44 5.21 8.39 23.56
N VAL A 45 5.40 9.71 23.47
CA VAL A 45 5.79 10.56 24.60
C VAL A 45 4.66 10.59 25.64
N ARG A 46 3.40 10.81 25.23
CA ARG A 46 2.23 10.74 26.13
C ARG A 46 2.04 9.36 26.75
N ALA A 47 2.36 8.29 26.04
CA ALA A 47 2.35 6.95 26.59
C ALA A 47 3.42 6.79 27.68
N ALA A 48 4.63 7.33 27.45
CA ALA A 48 5.72 7.30 28.42
C ALA A 48 5.41 8.12 29.68
N THR A 49 4.62 9.20 29.59
CA THR A 49 4.19 9.98 30.77
C THR A 49 3.15 9.28 31.65
N LYS A 50 2.57 8.15 31.20
CA LYS A 50 1.64 7.35 32.02
C LYS A 50 2.35 6.43 33.03
N ASP A 51 3.68 6.34 32.97
CA ASP A 51 4.46 5.55 33.91
C ASP A 51 4.34 6.13 35.34
N PRO A 52 4.05 5.32 36.38
CA PRO A 52 4.05 5.77 37.77
C PRO A 52 5.35 6.45 38.22
N ALA A 53 6.48 6.12 37.61
CA ALA A 53 7.76 6.77 37.87
C ALA A 53 7.78 8.23 37.39
N PHE A 54 7.10 8.56 36.29
CA PHE A 54 7.01 9.92 35.76
C PHE A 54 6.25 10.85 36.71
N ALA A 55 5.14 10.39 37.27
CA ALA A 55 4.32 11.17 38.21
C ALA A 55 5.06 11.54 39.51
N ARG A 56 6.11 10.79 39.87
CA ARG A 56 6.94 11.04 41.06
C ARG A 56 8.08 12.04 40.82
N MET A 57 8.32 12.44 39.57
CA MET A 57 9.38 13.38 39.22
C MET A 57 8.97 14.82 39.54
N SER A 58 9.95 15.68 39.84
CA SER A 58 9.72 17.12 39.96
C SER A 58 9.36 17.73 38.59
N GLU A 59 8.65 18.86 38.58
CA GLU A 59 8.19 19.51 37.34
C GLU A 59 9.33 19.78 36.34
N THR A 60 10.52 20.18 36.82
CA THR A 60 11.69 20.41 35.98
C THR A 60 12.17 19.12 35.32
N LYS A 61 12.21 18.01 36.07
CA LYS A 61 12.62 16.70 35.57
C LYS A 61 11.58 16.09 34.62
N GLN A 62 10.29 16.38 34.83
CA GLN A 62 9.22 15.96 33.91
C GLN A 62 9.37 16.62 32.54
N LYS A 63 9.62 17.94 32.51
CA LYS A 63 9.86 18.67 31.26
C LYS A 63 11.10 18.13 30.52
N GLU A 64 12.20 17.94 31.25
CA GLU A 64 13.43 17.39 30.70
C GLU A 64 13.23 15.96 30.14
N PHE A 65 12.49 15.11 30.85
CA PHE A 65 12.15 13.76 30.38
C PHE A 65 11.36 13.79 29.06
N ILE A 66 10.36 14.68 28.96
CA ILE A 66 9.53 14.83 27.75
C ILE A 66 10.39 15.29 26.57
N GLU A 67 11.21 16.33 26.73
CA GLU A 67 12.04 16.83 25.64
C GLU A 67 13.09 15.80 25.20
N ASN A 68 13.78 15.15 26.16
CA ASN A 68 14.74 14.09 25.84
C ASN A 68 14.07 12.92 25.10
N LYS A 69 12.84 12.54 25.47
CA LYS A 69 12.09 11.50 24.76
C LYS A 69 11.66 11.95 23.36
N ARG A 70 11.24 13.21 23.20
CA ARG A 70 10.88 13.77 21.89
C ARG A 70 12.09 13.79 20.96
N GLU A 71 13.23 14.32 21.42
CA GLU A 71 14.47 14.37 20.65
C GLU A 71 14.96 12.97 20.26
N TYR A 72 14.90 12.01 21.18
CA TYR A 72 15.22 10.61 20.90
C TYR A 72 14.42 10.08 19.70
N TYR A 73 13.10 10.31 19.67
CA TYR A 73 12.29 9.82 18.55
C TYR A 73 12.50 10.64 17.25
N ILE A 74 12.76 11.95 17.34
CA ILE A 74 13.09 12.79 16.18
C ILE A 74 14.32 12.22 15.46
N GLN A 75 15.39 11.91 16.20
CA GLN A 75 16.61 11.32 15.66
C GLN A 75 16.38 9.89 15.15
N MET A 76 15.65 9.06 15.91
CA MET A 76 15.34 7.69 15.52
C MET A 76 14.58 7.62 14.18
N TYR A 77 13.67 8.55 13.94
CA TYR A 77 12.90 8.63 12.69
C TYR A 77 13.61 9.45 11.59
N GLY A 78 14.78 10.02 11.87
CA GLY A 78 15.54 10.83 10.93
C GLY A 78 14.84 12.15 10.58
N LEU A 79 14.00 12.69 11.48
CA LEU A 79 13.31 13.97 11.29
C LEU A 79 14.24 15.19 11.46
N ASP A 80 15.42 14.97 12.04
CA ASP A 80 16.54 15.91 12.11
C ASP A 80 17.20 16.17 10.75
N LYS A 81 17.01 15.26 9.78
CA LYS A 81 17.61 15.34 8.45
C LYS A 81 16.91 16.34 7.53
N THR A 82 17.66 16.87 6.58
CA THR A 82 17.12 17.79 5.57
C THR A 82 16.02 17.10 4.74
N TYR A 83 15.13 17.89 4.15
CA TYR A 83 14.05 17.36 3.32
C TYR A 83 14.57 16.44 2.20
N VAL A 84 15.65 16.84 1.51
CA VAL A 84 16.23 16.08 0.40
C VAL A 84 16.77 14.73 0.88
N GLU A 85 17.50 14.71 2.00
CA GLU A 85 18.01 13.45 2.57
C GLU A 85 16.88 12.50 2.93
N ARG A 86 15.80 13.00 3.52
CA ARG A 86 14.64 12.16 3.89
C ARG A 86 13.97 11.56 2.66
N VAL A 87 13.84 12.31 1.57
CA VAL A 87 13.32 11.81 0.29
C VAL A 87 14.25 10.73 -0.29
N LEU A 88 15.57 10.96 -0.29
CA LEU A 88 16.53 9.99 -0.83
C LEU A 88 16.58 8.71 0.01
N LEU A 89 16.56 8.82 1.34
CA LEU A 89 16.55 7.68 2.25
C LEU A 89 15.27 6.85 2.10
N ARG A 90 14.11 7.49 1.96
CA ARG A 90 12.84 6.80 1.71
C ARG A 90 12.82 6.12 0.35
N THR A 91 13.27 6.82 -0.70
CA THR A 91 13.42 6.26 -2.05
C THR A 91 14.31 5.02 -2.03
N LYS A 92 15.48 5.11 -1.39
CA LYS A 92 16.39 3.97 -1.21
C LYS A 92 15.74 2.83 -0.43
N GLY A 93 15.06 3.14 0.68
CA GLY A 93 14.34 2.16 1.49
C GLY A 93 13.34 1.36 0.66
N THR A 94 12.49 2.06 -0.10
CA THR A 94 11.50 1.43 -1.01
C THR A 94 12.17 0.58 -2.09
N LEU A 95 13.25 1.04 -2.72
CA LEU A 95 14.00 0.27 -3.71
C LEU A 95 14.62 -1.00 -3.13
N THR A 96 15.05 -0.95 -1.87
CA THR A 96 15.59 -2.11 -1.13
C THR A 96 14.52 -2.96 -0.44
N LEU A 97 13.23 -2.70 -0.69
CA LEU A 97 12.09 -3.37 -0.05
C LEU A 97 12.07 -3.25 1.49
N ASN A 98 12.72 -2.21 2.02
CA ASN A 98 12.67 -1.86 3.43
C ASN A 98 11.60 -0.79 3.65
N PHE A 99 10.39 -1.26 3.96
CA PHE A 99 9.20 -0.42 4.16
C PHE A 99 8.99 0.03 5.61
N GLY A 100 9.79 -0.49 6.55
CA GLY A 100 9.64 -0.21 7.98
C GLY A 100 8.36 -0.78 8.60
N LYS A 101 7.86 -0.09 9.64
CA LYS A 101 6.70 -0.50 10.43
C LYS A 101 5.44 0.25 10.03
N SER A 102 4.31 -0.46 10.07
CA SER A 102 2.98 0.09 9.90
C SER A 102 2.54 0.84 11.16
N HIS A 103 1.99 2.03 10.96
CA HIS A 103 1.50 2.89 12.05
C HIS A 103 0.08 2.53 12.48
N ARG A 104 -0.76 2.00 11.57
CA ARG A 104 -2.21 1.83 11.80
C ARG A 104 -2.66 0.37 11.78
N LEU A 105 -2.04 -0.45 10.95
CA LEU A 105 -2.53 -1.80 10.64
C LEU A 105 -1.47 -2.86 11.00
N PRO A 106 -1.70 -3.72 11.99
CA PRO A 106 -0.88 -4.90 12.19
C PRO A 106 -1.20 -6.00 11.17
N SER A 107 -0.31 -6.97 11.03
CA SER A 107 -0.56 -8.20 10.29
C SER A 107 -1.67 -9.02 10.98
N PRO A 108 -2.30 -9.96 10.27
CA PRO A 108 -3.20 -10.94 10.89
C PRO A 108 -2.62 -11.63 12.15
N THR A 109 -1.30 -11.82 12.19
CA THR A 109 -0.57 -12.41 13.34
C THR A 109 -0.13 -11.39 14.39
N GLY A 110 -0.40 -10.10 14.21
CA GLY A 110 -0.07 -9.02 15.16
C GLY A 110 1.25 -8.28 14.89
N SER A 111 2.02 -8.65 13.87
CA SER A 111 3.26 -7.96 13.52
C SER A 111 3.01 -6.58 12.92
N LYS A 112 3.82 -5.58 13.30
CA LYS A 112 3.78 -4.25 12.67
C LYS A 112 4.75 -4.11 11.50
N GLU A 113 5.59 -5.11 11.20
CA GLU A 113 6.53 -5.04 10.08
C GLU A 113 5.78 -5.12 8.75
N VAL A 114 5.93 -4.11 7.89
CA VAL A 114 5.20 -4.03 6.62
C VAL A 114 5.54 -5.20 5.70
N SER A 115 6.79 -5.65 5.71
CA SER A 115 7.22 -6.82 4.95
C SER A 115 6.48 -8.10 5.38
N THR A 116 6.24 -8.28 6.69
CA THR A 116 5.47 -9.40 7.23
C THR A 116 3.99 -9.27 6.85
N ILE A 117 3.41 -8.08 6.97
CA ILE A 117 2.01 -7.81 6.56
C ILE A 117 1.80 -8.20 5.09
N ILE A 118 2.68 -7.73 4.20
CA ILE A 118 2.61 -8.06 2.78
C ILE A 118 2.71 -9.58 2.57
N LYS A 119 3.68 -10.24 3.21
CA LYS A 119 3.86 -11.70 3.07
C LYS A 119 2.65 -12.52 3.52
N GLU A 120 1.94 -12.09 4.55
CA GLU A 120 0.76 -12.80 5.06
C GLU A 120 -0.49 -12.60 4.19
N VAL A 121 -0.65 -11.41 3.60
CA VAL A 121 -1.86 -11.06 2.83
C VAL A 121 -1.71 -11.39 1.34
N LEU A 122 -0.53 -11.17 0.77
CA LEU A 122 -0.30 -11.29 -0.68
C LEU A 122 -0.67 -12.66 -1.26
N PRO A 123 -0.37 -13.82 -0.62
CA PRO A 123 -0.77 -15.13 -1.15
C PRO A 123 -2.29 -15.27 -1.30
N ARG A 124 -3.08 -14.69 -0.38
CA ARG A 124 -4.54 -14.72 -0.44
C ARG A 124 -5.05 -13.91 -1.62
N SER A 125 -4.47 -12.73 -1.85
CA SER A 125 -4.79 -11.90 -3.02
C SER A 125 -4.42 -12.61 -4.32
N ILE A 126 -3.22 -13.19 -4.40
CA ILE A 126 -2.79 -13.97 -5.59
C ILE A 126 -3.78 -15.10 -5.86
N LEU A 127 -4.13 -15.88 -4.84
CA LEU A 127 -5.09 -16.97 -4.97
C LEU A 127 -6.45 -16.47 -5.47
N LEU A 128 -6.98 -15.41 -4.86
CA LEU A 128 -8.27 -14.83 -5.24
C LEU A 128 -8.27 -14.33 -6.68
N PHE A 129 -7.33 -13.45 -7.04
CA PHE A 129 -7.29 -12.83 -8.37
C PHE A 129 -6.94 -13.84 -9.46
N THR A 130 -6.04 -14.79 -9.20
CA THR A 130 -5.66 -15.81 -10.20
C THR A 130 -6.81 -16.78 -10.43
N THR A 131 -7.46 -17.26 -9.36
CA THR A 131 -8.58 -18.19 -9.48
C THR A 131 -9.78 -17.53 -10.18
N ALA A 132 -10.16 -16.32 -9.75
CA ALA A 132 -11.20 -15.55 -10.42
C ALA A 132 -10.82 -15.27 -11.88
N GLY A 133 -9.55 -14.89 -12.12
CA GLY A 133 -8.90 -14.72 -13.42
C GLY A 133 -9.17 -15.84 -14.39
N ILE A 134 -8.81 -17.05 -13.98
CA ILE A 134 -8.97 -18.27 -14.77
C ILE A 134 -10.46 -18.52 -15.06
N ILE A 135 -11.31 -18.44 -14.04
CA ILE A 135 -12.75 -18.70 -14.17
C ILE A 135 -13.38 -17.73 -15.16
N TYR A 136 -13.22 -16.42 -14.97
CA TYR A 136 -13.85 -15.44 -15.86
C TYR A 136 -13.23 -15.46 -17.26
N SER A 137 -11.94 -15.78 -17.41
CA SER A 137 -11.31 -15.86 -18.72
C SER A 137 -11.87 -17.03 -19.53
N ILE A 138 -12.02 -18.20 -18.90
CA ILE A 138 -12.62 -19.37 -19.56
C ILE A 138 -14.07 -19.06 -19.95
N ILE A 139 -14.89 -18.60 -19.01
CA ILE A 139 -16.29 -18.29 -19.26
C ILE A 139 -16.41 -17.18 -20.31
N GLY A 140 -15.65 -16.10 -20.16
CA GLY A 140 -15.66 -14.95 -21.04
C GLY A 140 -15.28 -15.28 -22.48
N VAL A 141 -14.27 -16.12 -22.68
CA VAL A 141 -13.89 -16.60 -24.03
C VAL A 141 -14.99 -17.46 -24.63
N LEU A 142 -15.58 -18.40 -23.88
CA LEU A 142 -16.63 -19.28 -24.39
C LEU A 142 -17.90 -18.50 -24.76
N VAL A 143 -18.36 -17.63 -23.85
CA VAL A 143 -19.55 -16.79 -24.04
C VAL A 143 -19.31 -15.77 -25.15
N GLY A 144 -18.16 -15.08 -25.14
CA GLY A 144 -17.79 -14.09 -26.16
C GLY A 144 -17.68 -14.69 -27.55
N LEU A 145 -17.04 -15.86 -27.69
CA LEU A 145 -16.93 -16.56 -28.98
C LEU A 145 -18.32 -16.94 -29.52
N LYS A 146 -19.19 -17.47 -28.65
CA LYS A 146 -20.55 -17.86 -29.05
C LYS A 146 -21.40 -16.64 -29.45
N SER A 147 -21.23 -15.51 -28.77
CA SER A 147 -21.85 -14.23 -29.14
C SER A 147 -21.39 -13.77 -30.52
N ALA A 148 -20.08 -13.78 -30.76
CA ALA A 148 -19.47 -13.32 -32.00
C ALA A 148 -19.88 -14.15 -33.23
N GLN A 149 -20.10 -15.47 -33.05
CA GLN A 149 -20.56 -16.35 -34.13
C GLN A 149 -21.96 -16.00 -34.66
N ARG A 150 -22.81 -15.36 -33.84
CA ARG A 150 -24.20 -15.02 -34.19
C ARG A 150 -24.53 -13.59 -33.75
N ALA A 151 -23.82 -12.63 -34.32
CA ALA A 151 -24.03 -11.21 -34.06
C ALA A 151 -25.50 -10.80 -34.27
N GLY A 152 -26.04 -10.02 -33.33
CA GLY A 152 -27.42 -9.54 -33.37
C GLY A 152 -28.49 -10.55 -32.93
N SER A 153 -28.09 -11.79 -32.60
CA SER A 153 -29.01 -12.79 -32.03
C SER A 153 -29.52 -12.39 -30.64
N SER A 154 -30.60 -13.02 -30.18
CA SER A 154 -31.14 -12.76 -28.83
C SER A 154 -30.14 -13.10 -27.72
N LEU A 155 -29.28 -14.11 -27.94
CA LEU A 155 -28.18 -14.45 -27.03
C LEU A 155 -27.18 -13.30 -26.93
N ASP A 156 -26.74 -12.78 -28.08
CA ASP A 156 -25.78 -11.69 -28.17
C ASP A 156 -26.29 -10.39 -27.51
N LYS A 157 -27.56 -10.06 -27.78
CA LYS A 157 -28.24 -8.94 -27.12
C LYS A 157 -28.36 -9.15 -25.61
N GLY A 158 -28.73 -10.36 -25.16
CA GLY A 158 -28.84 -10.68 -23.73
C GLY A 158 -27.51 -10.58 -22.99
N ILE A 159 -26.43 -11.12 -23.56
CA ILE A 159 -25.07 -11.01 -23.01
C ILE A 159 -24.64 -9.54 -22.95
N SER A 160 -24.90 -8.77 -24.00
CA SER A 160 -24.55 -7.34 -24.06
C SER A 160 -25.28 -6.53 -22.99
N ILE A 161 -26.58 -6.76 -22.80
CA ILE A 161 -27.37 -6.12 -21.73
C ILE A 161 -26.81 -6.50 -20.36
N PHE A 162 -26.53 -7.78 -20.12
CA PHE A 162 -25.94 -8.24 -18.87
C PHE A 162 -24.58 -7.59 -18.58
N ALA A 163 -23.72 -7.49 -19.60
CA ALA A 163 -22.44 -6.80 -19.50
C ALA A 163 -22.62 -5.31 -19.15
N LEU A 164 -23.54 -4.62 -19.81
CA LEU A 164 -23.83 -3.20 -19.52
C LEU A 164 -24.35 -2.99 -18.09
N VAL A 165 -25.26 -3.84 -17.62
CA VAL A 165 -25.78 -3.78 -16.25
C VAL A 165 -24.65 -3.99 -15.26
N THR A 166 -23.89 -5.08 -15.39
CA THR A 166 -22.78 -5.40 -14.46
C THR A 166 -21.67 -4.35 -14.46
N LEU A 167 -21.35 -3.75 -15.61
CA LEU A 167 -20.39 -2.64 -15.71
C LEU A 167 -20.88 -1.35 -15.07
N SER A 168 -22.21 -1.14 -15.01
CA SER A 168 -22.82 0.06 -14.42
C SER A 168 -22.90 -0.02 -12.89
N LEU A 169 -22.82 -1.23 -12.31
CA LEU A 169 -22.88 -1.41 -10.87
C LEU A 169 -21.53 -1.11 -10.21
N PRO A 170 -21.49 -0.31 -9.13
CA PRO A 170 -20.26 -0.11 -8.39
C PRO A 170 -19.78 -1.42 -7.75
N MET A 171 -18.53 -1.84 -8.03
CA MET A 171 -18.00 -3.11 -7.50
C MET A 171 -18.08 -3.21 -5.98
N TRP A 172 -17.83 -2.12 -5.26
CA TRP A 172 -17.94 -2.10 -3.80
C TRP A 172 -19.38 -2.37 -3.33
N TRP A 173 -20.39 -1.88 -4.06
CA TRP A 173 -21.80 -2.06 -3.72
C TRP A 173 -22.25 -3.51 -3.94
N VAL A 174 -21.87 -4.11 -5.07
CA VAL A 174 -22.14 -5.53 -5.34
C VAL A 174 -21.47 -6.44 -4.30
N GLY A 175 -20.23 -6.11 -3.91
CA GLY A 175 -19.53 -6.83 -2.85
C GLY A 175 -20.28 -6.81 -1.52
N MET A 176 -20.83 -5.66 -1.12
CA MET A 176 -21.65 -5.57 0.10
C MET A 176 -22.94 -6.37 0.01
N LEU A 177 -23.61 -6.40 -1.15
CA LEU A 177 -24.81 -7.22 -1.33
C LEU A 177 -24.50 -8.71 -1.15
N PHE A 178 -23.40 -9.20 -1.71
CA PHE A 178 -22.99 -10.60 -1.54
C PHE A 178 -22.54 -10.96 -0.13
N ILE A 179 -22.11 -9.98 0.67
CA ILE A 179 -21.85 -10.19 2.10
C ILE A 179 -23.16 -10.26 2.89
N LEU A 180 -24.19 -9.51 2.47
CA LEU A 180 -25.47 -9.41 3.15
C LEU A 180 -26.40 -10.61 2.87
N LEU A 181 -26.33 -11.16 1.65
CA LEU A 181 -27.12 -12.31 1.19
C LEU A 181 -26.55 -13.64 1.73
#